data_AF-A0A0G1RBJ2-F1
#
_entry.id   AF-A0A0G1RBJ2-F1
#
_cell.length_a   1.000
_cell.length_b   1.000
_cell.length_c   1.000
_cell.angle_alpha   90.00
_cell.angle_beta   90.00
_cell.angle_gamma   90.00
#
_symmetry.space_group_name_H-M   'P 1'
#
loop_
_entity.id
_entity.type
_entity.pdbx_description
1 polymer ?
#
loop_
_entity_poly.entity_id
_entity_poly.type
_entity_poly.pdbx_seq_one_letter_code
_entity_poly.pdbx_strand_id
1 'polypeptide(L)'
;AAAQAQADLVTAYDAASGQTVAVTMVAGDLGGQTLAPGIYKSTSALGLTGTVTLDGQGNPDAVFLFQVGSALTTASASRVLLVNGAQACNIFWQIGSSATLGTDSNFAGTILALASVTVNTGASVSGRVLARTGAVTLDTNPVSRPTCAAPAVVPPPVAPPPVVPPVVVPPVIVPPVVPPPVVISPAVIPPVLAQSAAPAPTFVAINNLPETGIGLADELPWYLMLLAALLSPLFIYLSLRNEKIG
;
A
#
# COMPACT_ATOMS: atom_id res chain seq x y z
N ALA A 1 -0.13 11.58 -25.81
CA ALA A 1 0.40 11.87 -24.46
C ALA A 1 -0.68 12.46 -23.54
N ALA A 2 -1.19 13.67 -23.81
CA ALA A 2 -2.22 14.28 -22.94
C ALA A 2 -3.54 13.50 -22.89
N ALA A 3 -4.05 13.02 -24.04
CA ALA A 3 -5.24 12.17 -24.08
C ALA A 3 -5.07 10.87 -23.28
N GLN A 4 -3.88 10.26 -23.32
CA GLN A 4 -3.57 9.08 -22.53
C GLN A 4 -3.56 9.40 -21.03
N ALA A 5 -2.89 10.48 -20.63
CA ALA A 5 -2.87 10.91 -19.23
C ALA A 5 -4.28 11.22 -18.69
N GLN A 6 -5.18 11.74 -19.54
CA GLN A 6 -6.58 11.95 -19.17
C GLN A 6 -7.34 10.62 -19.00
N ALA A 7 -7.14 9.65 -19.89
CA ALA A 7 -7.72 8.32 -19.74
C ALA A 7 -7.21 7.62 -18.48
N ASP A 8 -5.90 7.68 -18.22
CA ASP A 8 -5.26 7.10 -17.04
C ASP A 8 -5.80 7.75 -15.75
N LEU A 9 -6.05 9.07 -15.77
CA LEU A 9 -6.69 9.79 -14.66
C LEU A 9 -8.13 9.30 -14.42
N VAL A 10 -8.91 9.09 -15.48
CA VAL A 10 -10.27 8.56 -15.35
C VAL A 10 -10.23 7.17 -14.72
N THR A 11 -9.38 6.27 -15.22
CA THR A 11 -9.21 4.93 -14.66
C THR A 11 -8.77 4.96 -13.20
N ALA A 12 -7.80 5.80 -12.85
CA ALA A 12 -7.32 5.93 -11.47
C ALA A 12 -8.42 6.46 -10.53
N TYR A 13 -9.21 7.44 -10.98
CA TYR A 13 -10.34 7.97 -10.22
C TYR A 13 -11.41 6.90 -9.98
N ASP A 14 -11.82 6.19 -11.04
CA ASP A 14 -12.89 5.20 -10.97
C ASP A 14 -12.43 4.01 -10.10
N ALA A 15 -11.17 3.57 -10.22
CA ALA A 15 -10.58 2.55 -9.34
C ALA A 15 -10.53 2.97 -7.87
N ALA A 16 -10.16 4.23 -7.60
CA ALA A 16 -10.11 4.79 -6.25
C ALA A 16 -11.51 4.91 -5.64
N SER A 17 -12.49 5.42 -6.40
CA SER A 17 -13.88 5.55 -5.92
C SER A 17 -14.60 4.21 -5.73
N GLY A 18 -14.20 3.19 -6.49
CA GLY A 18 -14.76 1.84 -6.44
C GLY A 18 -14.31 0.97 -5.27
N GLN A 19 -13.36 1.42 -4.45
CA GLN A 19 -12.93 0.65 -3.27
C GLN A 19 -14.02 0.62 -2.19
N THR A 20 -14.38 -0.57 -1.72
CA THR A 20 -15.47 -0.78 -0.75
C THR A 20 -15.10 -1.68 0.42
N VAL A 21 -13.95 -2.35 0.37
CA VAL A 21 -13.49 -3.26 1.43
C VAL A 21 -12.76 -2.49 2.52
N ALA A 22 -12.98 -2.88 3.79
CA ALA A 22 -12.28 -2.32 4.96
C ALA A 22 -12.31 -0.77 5.06
N VAL A 23 -13.43 -0.18 4.67
CA VAL A 23 -13.61 1.28 4.68
C VAL A 23 -13.90 1.80 6.08
N THR A 24 -13.12 2.79 6.51
CA THR A 24 -13.36 3.58 7.72
C THR A 24 -14.13 4.85 7.37
N MET A 25 -15.26 5.10 8.03
CA MET A 25 -16.04 6.31 7.81
C MET A 25 -15.43 7.51 8.53
N VAL A 26 -15.28 8.63 7.82
CA VAL A 26 -14.82 9.91 8.36
C VAL A 26 -15.76 11.04 7.95
N ALA A 27 -15.91 12.05 8.80
CA ALA A 27 -16.80 13.18 8.55
C ALA A 27 -16.31 14.43 9.26
N GLY A 28 -16.76 15.59 8.78
CA GLY A 28 -16.40 16.88 9.37
C GLY A 28 -14.98 17.28 9.00
N ASP A 29 -14.03 17.08 9.91
CA ASP A 29 -12.66 17.58 9.79
C ASP A 29 -11.62 16.53 10.21
N LEU A 30 -10.53 16.40 9.45
CA LEU A 30 -9.42 15.48 9.73
C LEU A 30 -8.36 16.04 10.70
N GLY A 31 -8.48 17.31 11.06
CA GLY A 31 -7.57 18.02 11.96
C GLY A 31 -7.40 17.34 13.30
N GLY A 32 -6.15 17.21 13.73
CA GLY A 32 -5.76 16.58 15.00
C GLY A 32 -5.79 15.05 14.98
N GLN A 33 -6.24 14.43 13.89
CA GLN A 33 -6.31 12.97 13.81
C GLN A 33 -4.97 12.36 13.41
N THR A 34 -4.72 11.15 13.92
CA THR A 34 -3.66 10.26 13.43
C THR A 34 -4.33 9.05 12.81
N LEU A 35 -4.06 8.84 11.53
CA LEU A 35 -4.68 7.82 10.71
C LEU A 35 -3.64 6.74 10.37
N ALA A 36 -4.03 5.49 10.53
CA ALA A 36 -3.25 4.33 10.11
C ALA A 36 -3.46 4.05 8.60
N PRO A 37 -2.70 3.14 7.98
CA PRO A 37 -2.90 2.82 6.57
C PRO A 37 -4.31 2.23 6.34
N GLY A 38 -5.00 2.67 5.28
CA GLY A 38 -6.37 2.22 5.00
C GLY A 38 -7.16 3.12 4.06
N ILE A 39 -8.44 2.76 3.92
CA ILE A 39 -9.42 3.47 3.09
C ILE A 39 -10.35 4.28 4.00
N TYR A 40 -10.44 5.58 3.76
CA TYR A 40 -11.22 6.54 4.51
C TYR A 40 -12.30 7.15 3.64
N LYS A 41 -13.57 6.98 4.00
CA LYS A 41 -14.70 7.47 3.20
C LYS A 41 -15.49 8.53 3.95
N SER A 42 -15.75 9.65 3.27
CA SER A 42 -16.75 10.63 3.66
C SER A 42 -17.81 10.73 2.58
N THR A 43 -19.09 10.66 2.94
CA THR A 43 -20.20 10.87 1.99
C THR A 43 -20.47 12.35 1.70
N SER A 44 -19.86 13.23 2.49
CA SER A 44 -20.09 14.68 2.47
C SER A 44 -18.80 15.42 2.10
N ALA A 45 -18.82 16.75 2.26
CA ALA A 45 -17.59 17.52 2.22
C ALA A 45 -16.69 17.17 3.42
N LEU A 46 -15.39 17.26 3.21
CA LEU A 46 -14.37 16.96 4.22
C LEU A 46 -13.46 18.17 4.41
N GLY A 47 -13.29 18.57 5.66
CA GLY A 47 -12.38 19.62 6.09
C GLY A 47 -11.03 19.05 6.54
N LEU A 48 -10.00 19.88 6.47
CA LEU A 48 -8.73 19.64 7.12
C LEU A 48 -8.25 20.94 7.74
N THR A 49 -8.47 21.07 9.05
CA THR A 49 -8.09 22.24 9.84
C THR A 49 -6.94 21.87 10.78
N GLY A 50 -5.77 22.49 10.60
CA GLY A 50 -4.58 22.14 11.38
C GLY A 50 -3.84 20.94 10.77
N THR A 51 -3.43 19.96 11.58
CA THR A 51 -2.60 18.84 11.10
C THR A 51 -3.35 17.52 11.14
N VAL A 52 -3.38 16.80 10.02
CA VAL A 52 -3.67 15.36 10.02
C VAL A 52 -2.35 14.60 9.91
N THR A 53 -2.17 13.57 10.73
CA THR A 53 -0.99 12.71 10.70
C THR A 53 -1.32 11.39 10.03
N LEU A 54 -0.56 11.00 9.02
CA LEU A 54 -0.64 9.71 8.37
C LEU A 54 0.54 8.86 8.85
N ASP A 55 0.22 7.83 9.62
CA ASP A 55 1.18 6.96 10.27
C ASP A 55 1.34 5.67 9.48
N GLY A 56 2.49 5.50 8.82
CA GLY A 56 2.79 4.30 8.05
C GLY A 56 3.01 3.04 8.90
N GLN A 57 3.04 3.16 10.24
CA GLN A 57 3.26 2.07 11.18
C GLN A 57 4.52 1.24 10.91
N GLY A 58 5.56 1.90 10.38
CA GLY A 58 6.83 1.27 9.99
C GLY A 58 6.82 0.64 8.60
N ASN A 59 5.70 0.70 7.86
CA ASN A 59 5.57 0.15 6.52
C ASN A 59 5.79 1.23 5.44
N PRO A 60 6.87 1.18 4.65
CA PRO A 60 7.09 2.11 3.53
C PRO A 60 6.07 1.97 2.40
N ASP A 61 5.43 0.81 2.28
CA ASP A 61 4.40 0.50 1.29
C ASP A 61 2.98 0.79 1.84
N ALA A 62 2.87 1.47 2.99
CA ALA A 62 1.59 1.88 3.56
C ALA A 62 0.79 2.75 2.60
N VAL A 63 -0.45 2.34 2.31
CA VAL A 63 -1.37 3.04 1.41
C VAL A 63 -2.47 3.75 2.21
N PHE A 64 -2.77 4.98 1.80
CA PHE A 64 -3.87 5.76 2.32
C PHE A 64 -4.75 6.20 1.15
N LEU A 65 -6.03 5.87 1.20
CA LEU A 65 -7.00 6.28 0.20
C LEU A 65 -8.14 7.04 0.86
N PHE A 66 -8.31 8.30 0.48
CA PHE A 66 -9.43 9.12 0.90
C PHE A 66 -10.46 9.21 -0.22
N GLN A 67 -11.69 8.80 0.07
CA GLN A 67 -12.86 8.92 -0.80
C GLN A 67 -13.79 9.99 -0.24
N VAL A 68 -13.85 11.14 -0.88
CA VAL A 68 -14.69 12.27 -0.45
C VAL A 68 -15.85 12.41 -1.42
N GLY A 69 -17.08 12.29 -0.93
CA GLY A 69 -18.29 12.32 -1.75
C GLY A 69 -18.60 13.69 -2.35
N SER A 70 -18.07 14.77 -1.75
CA SER A 70 -18.22 16.14 -2.25
C SER A 70 -16.86 16.85 -2.29
N ALA A 71 -16.74 18.03 -1.68
CA ALA A 71 -15.55 18.87 -1.72
C ALA A 71 -14.55 18.55 -0.60
N LEU A 72 -13.26 18.71 -0.88
CA LEU A 72 -12.19 18.74 0.12
C LEU A 72 -11.72 20.17 0.31
N THR A 73 -11.70 20.66 1.55
CA THR A 73 -11.19 22.01 1.85
C THR A 73 -10.16 21.94 2.97
N THR A 74 -8.96 22.46 2.73
CA THR A 74 -7.96 22.65 3.79
C THR A 74 -7.99 24.10 4.28
N ALA A 75 -7.87 24.31 5.59
CA ALA A 75 -7.73 25.65 6.15
C ALA A 75 -6.32 26.21 5.87
N SER A 76 -6.12 27.51 6.11
CA SER A 76 -4.78 28.11 6.04
C SER A 76 -3.80 27.44 7.03
N ALA A 77 -2.53 27.33 6.64
CA ALA A 77 -1.44 26.72 7.41
C ALA A 77 -1.66 25.23 7.80
N SER A 78 -2.63 24.56 7.19
CA SER A 78 -2.94 23.15 7.47
C SER A 78 -1.89 22.21 6.90
N ARG A 79 -1.78 20.99 7.46
CA ARG A 79 -0.69 20.05 7.14
C ARG A 79 -1.18 18.61 7.03
N VAL A 80 -0.70 17.91 6.02
CA VAL A 80 -0.69 16.44 5.95
C VAL A 80 0.70 15.98 6.37
N LEU A 81 0.85 15.54 7.61
CA LEU A 81 2.12 15.11 8.17
C LEU A 81 2.31 13.60 7.94
N LEU A 82 3.44 13.22 7.35
CA LEU A 82 3.79 11.82 7.09
C LEU A 82 4.78 11.34 8.15
N VAL A 83 4.47 10.23 8.83
CA VAL A 83 5.34 9.65 9.86
C VAL A 83 5.49 8.14 9.68
N ASN A 84 6.50 7.58 10.35
CA ASN A 84 6.73 6.12 10.46
C ASN A 84 6.65 5.38 9.12
N GLY A 85 7.29 5.92 8.08
CA GLY A 85 7.37 5.27 6.76
C GLY A 85 6.26 5.63 5.79
N ALA A 86 5.26 6.43 6.16
CA ALA A 86 4.27 6.92 5.20
C ALA A 86 4.94 7.73 4.07
N GLN A 87 4.56 7.45 2.82
CA GLN A 87 5.13 8.10 1.64
C GLN A 87 4.06 8.77 0.78
N ALA A 88 4.37 9.96 0.26
CA ALA A 88 3.44 10.74 -0.55
C ALA A 88 2.97 10.04 -1.85
N CYS A 89 3.71 9.08 -2.42
CA CYS A 89 3.21 8.37 -3.61
C CYS A 89 2.13 7.33 -3.29
N ASN A 90 2.03 6.91 -2.03
CA ASN A 90 1.05 5.90 -1.59
C ASN A 90 -0.20 6.54 -0.98
N ILE A 91 -0.36 7.85 -1.16
CA ILE A 91 -1.49 8.62 -0.63
C ILE A 91 -2.31 9.15 -1.78
N PHE A 92 -3.60 8.81 -1.77
CA PHE A 92 -4.55 9.14 -2.84
C PHE A 92 -5.78 9.83 -2.26
N TRP A 93 -6.20 10.91 -2.90
CA TRP A 93 -7.37 11.69 -2.52
C TRP A 93 -8.34 11.73 -3.69
N GLN A 94 -9.35 10.86 -3.69
CA GLN A 94 -10.45 10.88 -4.64
C GLN A 94 -11.55 11.80 -4.13
N ILE A 95 -11.95 12.76 -4.98
CA ILE A 95 -12.85 13.85 -4.58
C ILE A 95 -14.03 13.93 -5.55
N GLY A 96 -15.24 13.87 -5.00
CA GLY A 96 -16.51 13.83 -5.72
C GLY A 96 -16.87 15.13 -6.43
N SER A 97 -16.32 16.25 -5.99
CA SER A 97 -16.45 17.54 -6.69
C SER A 97 -15.09 18.22 -6.87
N SER A 98 -14.77 19.22 -6.06
CA SER A 98 -13.57 20.05 -6.16
C SER A 98 -12.73 20.04 -4.89
N ALA A 99 -11.44 20.31 -5.04
CA ALA A 99 -10.51 20.45 -3.94
C ALA A 99 -10.04 21.91 -3.81
N THR A 100 -10.02 22.43 -2.59
CA THR A 100 -9.47 23.77 -2.31
C THR A 100 -8.44 23.67 -1.20
N LEU A 101 -7.20 24.03 -1.52
CA LEU A 101 -6.10 24.06 -0.56
C LEU A 101 -5.96 25.48 -0.03
N GLY A 102 -6.09 25.66 1.28
CA GLY A 102 -5.90 26.95 1.97
C GLY A 102 -4.48 27.49 1.84
N THR A 103 -4.31 28.78 2.09
CA THR A 103 -2.99 29.45 1.98
C THR A 103 -1.96 28.82 2.92
N ASP A 104 -0.70 28.76 2.49
CA ASP A 104 0.42 28.21 3.28
C ASP A 104 0.21 26.77 3.81
N SER A 105 -0.73 26.02 3.21
CA SER A 105 -0.94 24.62 3.57
C SER A 105 0.17 23.71 3.01
N ASN A 106 0.51 22.64 3.72
CA ASN A 106 1.44 21.62 3.24
C ASN A 106 0.67 20.33 2.99
N PHE A 107 0.46 20.00 1.71
CA PHE A 107 -0.35 18.87 1.29
C PHE A 107 0.53 17.73 0.77
N ALA A 108 0.16 16.49 1.08
CA ALA A 108 0.85 15.29 0.61
C ALA A 108 -0.12 14.32 -0.06
N GLY A 109 0.27 13.78 -1.21
CA GLY A 109 -0.50 12.78 -1.96
C GLY A 109 -0.95 13.23 -3.35
N THR A 110 -1.58 12.30 -4.06
CA THR A 110 -2.16 12.53 -5.39
C THR A 110 -3.64 12.91 -5.26
N ILE A 111 -3.99 14.12 -5.69
CA ILE A 111 -5.37 14.61 -5.75
C ILE A 111 -6.00 14.19 -7.08
N LEU A 112 -7.15 13.52 -7.01
CA LEU A 112 -7.99 13.08 -8.12
C LEU A 112 -9.37 13.72 -7.97
N ALA A 113 -9.52 14.95 -8.45
CA ALA A 113 -10.78 15.69 -8.38
C ALA A 113 -11.67 15.45 -9.61
N LEU A 114 -12.98 15.34 -9.41
CA LEU A 114 -13.94 15.22 -10.51
C LEU A 114 -14.04 16.51 -11.31
N ALA A 115 -14.16 17.65 -10.62
CA ALA A 115 -14.35 18.96 -11.20
C ALA A 115 -13.05 19.74 -11.28
N SER A 116 -12.66 20.44 -10.22
CA SER A 116 -11.50 21.36 -10.22
C SER A 116 -10.62 21.24 -8.99
N VAL A 117 -9.40 21.77 -9.08
CA VAL A 117 -8.53 21.95 -7.91
C VAL A 117 -8.01 23.38 -7.86
N THR A 118 -8.19 24.03 -6.72
CA THR A 118 -7.62 25.35 -6.43
C THR A 118 -6.56 25.22 -5.35
N VAL A 119 -5.35 25.67 -5.65
CA VAL A 119 -4.24 25.73 -4.70
C VAL A 119 -3.96 27.20 -4.43
N ASN A 120 -4.34 27.68 -3.25
CA ASN A 120 -4.19 29.10 -2.89
C ASN A 120 -2.73 29.44 -2.55
N THR A 121 -2.43 30.74 -2.47
CA THR A 121 -1.09 31.29 -2.32
C THR A 121 -0.26 30.60 -1.23
N GLY A 122 0.99 30.26 -1.56
CA GLY A 122 1.97 29.73 -0.60
C GLY A 122 1.74 28.27 -0.19
N ALA A 123 0.64 27.64 -0.60
CA ALA A 123 0.45 26.21 -0.36
C ALA A 123 1.47 25.37 -1.14
N SER A 124 1.97 24.31 -0.51
CA SER A 124 2.91 23.36 -1.10
C SER A 124 2.25 21.99 -1.29
N VAL A 125 2.60 21.31 -2.39
CA VAL A 125 2.10 19.96 -2.68
C VAL A 125 3.28 19.02 -2.93
N SER A 126 3.44 18.02 -2.07
CA SER A 126 4.28 16.85 -2.33
C SER A 126 3.41 15.74 -2.90
N GLY A 127 3.32 15.67 -4.23
CA GLY A 127 2.26 14.89 -4.85
C GLY A 127 1.97 15.19 -6.31
N ARG A 128 0.70 15.00 -6.69
CA ARG A 128 0.15 15.33 -8.01
C ARG A 128 -1.20 16.03 -7.81
N VAL A 129 -1.51 16.98 -8.68
CA VAL A 129 -2.78 17.70 -8.67
C VAL A 129 -3.49 17.47 -9.99
N LEU A 130 -4.57 16.69 -9.98
CA LEU A 130 -5.25 16.23 -11.19
C LEU A 130 -6.76 16.50 -11.07
N ALA A 131 -7.34 17.09 -12.13
CA ALA A 131 -8.76 17.41 -12.25
C ALA A 131 -9.31 16.78 -13.54
N ARG A 132 -10.46 16.10 -13.48
CA ARG A 132 -11.01 15.37 -14.63
C ARG A 132 -11.67 16.28 -15.66
N THR A 133 -12.47 17.26 -15.22
CA THR A 133 -13.35 18.03 -16.10
C THR A 133 -13.12 19.54 -16.06
N GLY A 134 -12.53 20.05 -14.99
CA GLY A 134 -12.26 21.47 -14.78
C GLY A 134 -10.78 21.80 -14.67
N ALA A 135 -10.50 23.03 -14.25
CA ALA A 135 -9.14 23.55 -14.18
C ALA A 135 -8.40 23.15 -12.89
N VAL A 136 -7.08 23.17 -12.99
CA VAL A 136 -6.16 23.23 -11.85
C VAL A 136 -5.59 24.63 -11.80
N THR A 137 -5.88 25.37 -10.72
CA THR A 137 -5.42 26.75 -10.52
C THR A 137 -4.35 26.77 -9.43
N LEU A 138 -3.20 27.36 -9.74
CA LEU A 138 -2.07 27.54 -8.82
C LEU A 138 -1.77 29.03 -8.67
N ASP A 139 -1.47 29.45 -7.45
CA ASP A 139 -0.96 30.77 -7.11
C ASP A 139 0.35 30.62 -6.31
N THR A 140 1.48 30.71 -7.00
CA THR A 140 2.82 30.66 -6.37
C THR A 140 3.03 29.42 -5.49
N ASN A 141 2.71 28.24 -6.03
CA ASN A 141 2.76 26.98 -5.29
C ASN A 141 3.91 26.07 -5.74
N PRO A 142 4.79 25.61 -4.83
CA PRO A 142 5.72 24.54 -5.13
C PRO A 142 4.96 23.20 -5.20
N VAL A 143 4.96 22.58 -6.39
CA VAL A 143 4.43 21.23 -6.61
C VAL A 143 5.59 20.31 -6.98
N SER A 144 5.89 19.35 -6.11
CA SER A 144 6.95 18.37 -6.33
C SER A 144 6.36 16.99 -6.57
N ARG A 145 6.85 16.29 -7.59
CA ARG A 145 6.49 14.88 -7.82
C ARG A 145 7.06 14.03 -6.69
N PRO A 146 6.26 13.18 -6.05
CA PRO A 146 6.75 12.39 -4.94
C PRO A 146 7.72 11.33 -5.50
N THR A 147 8.92 11.28 -4.93
CA THR A 147 9.89 10.20 -5.17
C THR A 147 9.76 9.22 -4.02
N CYS A 148 9.21 8.05 -4.30
CA CYS A 148 9.11 7.00 -3.30
C CYS A 148 10.38 6.17 -3.28
N ALA A 149 10.75 5.73 -2.09
CA ALA A 149 11.79 4.73 -1.96
C ALA A 149 11.30 3.47 -2.68
N ALA A 150 12.12 2.94 -3.59
CA ALA A 150 11.84 1.63 -4.15
C ALA A 150 11.71 0.63 -2.99
N PRO A 151 10.78 -0.35 -3.04
CA PRO A 151 10.70 -1.37 -2.02
C PRO A 151 12.08 -1.97 -1.82
N ALA A 152 12.54 -2.04 -0.57
CA ALA A 152 13.81 -2.65 -0.26
C ALA A 152 13.75 -4.09 -0.80
N VAL A 153 14.57 -4.39 -1.80
CA VAL A 153 14.74 -5.77 -2.27
C VAL A 153 15.36 -6.49 -1.08
N VAL A 154 14.57 -7.20 -0.30
CA VAL A 154 15.09 -8.16 0.67
C VAL A 154 15.89 -9.14 -0.19
N PRO A 155 17.23 -9.20 -0.07
CA PRO A 155 17.98 -10.19 -0.81
C PRO A 155 17.38 -11.55 -0.45
N PRO A 156 17.18 -12.45 -1.44
CA PRO A 156 16.63 -13.77 -1.16
C PRO A 156 17.39 -14.38 0.02
N PRO A 157 16.71 -15.07 0.96
CA PRO A 157 17.37 -15.70 2.08
C PRO A 157 18.57 -16.45 1.55
N VAL A 158 19.78 -16.05 1.96
CA VAL A 158 20.99 -16.75 1.57
C VAL A 158 20.78 -18.18 2.04
N ALA A 159 20.61 -19.11 1.09
CA ALA A 159 20.45 -20.51 1.43
C ALA A 159 21.64 -20.87 2.33
N PRO A 160 21.41 -21.48 3.51
CA PRO A 160 22.51 -21.92 4.34
C PRO A 160 23.45 -22.77 3.47
N PRO A 161 24.78 -22.60 3.60
CA PRO A 161 25.73 -23.36 2.80
C PRO A 161 25.38 -24.85 2.91
N PRO A 162 25.51 -25.62 1.81
CA PRO A 162 25.22 -27.05 1.85
C PRO A 162 26.03 -27.65 2.99
N VAL A 163 25.32 -28.23 3.97
CA VAL A 163 25.97 -28.98 5.04
C VAL A 163 26.68 -30.13 4.36
N VAL A 164 28.01 -30.04 4.25
CA VAL A 164 28.83 -31.15 3.80
C VAL A 164 28.56 -32.29 4.78
N PRO A 165 28.02 -33.44 4.31
CA PRO A 165 27.82 -34.58 5.20
C PRO A 165 29.16 -34.89 5.87
N PRO A 166 29.21 -35.14 7.18
CA PRO A 166 30.45 -35.53 7.82
C PRO A 166 30.99 -36.76 7.10
N VAL A 167 32.27 -36.70 6.69
CA VAL A 167 32.98 -37.87 6.19
C VAL A 167 32.88 -38.94 7.27
N VAL A 168 32.17 -40.04 6.96
CA VAL A 168 32.05 -41.17 7.87
C VAL A 168 33.43 -41.80 7.98
N VAL A 169 34.17 -41.42 9.03
CA VAL A 169 35.37 -42.14 9.44
C VAL A 169 34.90 -43.50 9.95
N PRO A 170 35.40 -44.63 9.39
CA PRO A 170 35.01 -45.95 9.88
C PRO A 170 35.36 -46.07 11.38
N PRO A 171 34.47 -46.63 12.20
CA PRO A 171 34.68 -46.70 13.64
C PRO A 171 35.90 -47.58 13.96
N VAL A 172 36.85 -47.02 14.70
CA VAL A 172 37.86 -47.82 15.40
C VAL A 172 37.14 -48.58 16.51
N ILE A 173 37.13 -49.91 16.42
CA ILE A 173 36.53 -50.78 17.43
C ILE A 173 37.39 -50.70 18.69
N VAL A 174 36.90 -49.96 19.70
CA VAL A 174 37.48 -49.95 21.04
C VAL A 174 36.72 -50.98 21.89
N PRO A 175 37.40 -51.90 22.60
CA PRO A 175 36.72 -52.89 23.45
C PRO A 175 35.91 -52.21 24.57
N PRO A 176 34.75 -52.76 24.95
CA PRO A 176 33.85 -52.13 25.90
C PRO A 176 34.41 -52.15 27.32
N VAL A 177 34.57 -50.97 27.92
CA VAL A 177 34.74 -50.81 29.36
C VAL A 177 33.36 -50.70 29.98
N VAL A 178 33.04 -51.63 30.89
CA VAL A 178 31.76 -51.69 31.60
C VAL A 178 31.78 -50.73 32.79
N PRO A 179 30.99 -49.65 32.82
CA PRO A 179 30.85 -48.81 34.01
C PRO A 179 29.88 -49.42 35.03
N PRO A 180 30.07 -49.14 36.34
CA PRO A 180 29.16 -49.58 37.39
C PRO A 180 27.79 -48.86 37.33
N PRO A 181 26.71 -49.46 37.87
CA PRO A 181 25.37 -48.92 37.79
C PRO A 181 25.22 -47.65 38.64
N VAL A 182 24.75 -46.56 38.01
CA VAL A 182 24.40 -45.30 38.69
C VAL A 182 22.93 -45.35 39.09
N VAL A 183 22.66 -45.23 40.39
CA VAL A 183 21.32 -45.10 40.95
C VAL A 183 20.92 -43.63 40.88
N ILE A 184 19.91 -43.31 40.05
CA ILE A 184 19.31 -41.96 39.98
C ILE A 184 17.95 -41.96 40.67
N SER A 185 17.84 -41.11 41.68
CA SER A 185 16.59 -40.77 42.38
C SER A 185 15.66 -39.96 41.45
N PRO A 186 14.33 -40.17 41.47
CA PRO A 186 13.42 -39.40 40.64
C PRO A 186 13.26 -37.96 41.17
N ALA A 187 13.52 -36.98 40.30
CA ALA A 187 13.21 -35.58 40.56
C ALA A 187 11.76 -35.28 40.17
N VAL A 188 11.02 -34.63 41.06
CA VAL A 188 9.63 -34.18 40.87
C VAL A 188 9.64 -32.90 40.03
N ILE A 189 9.03 -32.94 38.85
CA ILE A 189 8.84 -31.79 37.96
C ILE A 189 7.46 -31.18 38.25
N PRO A 190 7.35 -29.87 38.56
CA PRO A 190 6.06 -29.21 38.70
C PRO A 190 5.37 -29.01 37.35
N PRO A 191 4.03 -29.02 37.29
CA PRO A 191 3.29 -28.87 36.03
C PRO A 191 3.41 -27.43 35.49
N VAL A 192 3.90 -27.33 34.25
CA VAL A 192 3.83 -26.10 33.44
C VAL A 192 2.39 -25.95 32.96
N LEU A 193 1.76 -24.81 33.26
CA LEU A 193 0.47 -24.43 32.72
C LEU A 193 0.60 -24.23 31.19
N ALA A 194 -0.05 -25.11 30.42
CA ALA A 194 -0.12 -25.01 28.98
C ALA A 194 -0.98 -23.80 28.57
N GLN A 195 -0.39 -22.85 27.82
CA GLN A 195 -1.15 -21.85 27.08
C GLN A 195 -1.82 -22.53 25.87
N SER A 196 -3.14 -22.40 25.78
CA SER A 196 -3.94 -22.83 24.64
C SER A 196 -3.60 -21.96 23.42
N ALA A 197 -2.86 -22.52 22.47
CA ALA A 197 -2.72 -21.95 21.13
C ALA A 197 -3.99 -22.27 20.32
N ALA A 198 -4.66 -21.25 19.81
CA ALA A 198 -5.77 -21.40 18.88
C ALA A 198 -5.29 -22.08 17.57
N PRO A 199 -6.08 -22.98 16.97
CA PRO A 199 -5.68 -23.65 15.74
C PRO A 199 -5.72 -22.67 14.55
N ALA A 200 -4.64 -22.62 13.78
CA ALA A 200 -4.61 -22.00 12.47
C ALA A 200 -5.44 -22.85 11.48
N PRO A 201 -6.22 -22.23 10.56
CA PRO A 201 -6.97 -22.98 9.56
C PRO A 201 -6.02 -23.58 8.52
N THR A 202 -6.06 -24.90 8.37
CA THR A 202 -5.41 -25.62 7.27
C THR A 202 -6.30 -25.57 6.03
N PHE A 203 -5.85 -24.88 4.97
CA PHE A 203 -6.49 -24.98 3.66
C PHE A 203 -6.04 -26.27 2.95
N VAL A 204 -7.00 -27.10 2.58
CA VAL A 204 -6.80 -28.31 1.76
C VAL A 204 -6.99 -27.93 0.29
N ALA A 205 -5.94 -28.02 -0.51
CA ALA A 205 -6.06 -27.91 -1.95
C ALA A 205 -6.71 -29.18 -2.51
N ILE A 206 -7.91 -29.05 -3.08
CA ILE A 206 -8.53 -30.08 -3.90
C ILE A 206 -7.93 -30.02 -5.31
N ASN A 207 -7.10 -31.01 -5.64
CA ASN A 207 -6.61 -31.24 -7.00
C ASN A 207 -7.73 -31.90 -7.85
N ASN A 208 -7.89 -31.40 -9.09
CA ASN A 208 -8.80 -31.81 -10.17
C ASN A 208 -10.22 -31.22 -10.19
N LEU A 209 -10.36 -29.95 -10.61
CA LEU A 209 -11.57 -29.51 -11.32
C LEU A 209 -11.19 -28.83 -12.66
N PRO A 210 -11.95 -29.11 -13.74
CA PRO A 210 -11.59 -28.77 -15.11
C PRO A 210 -11.78 -27.28 -15.41
N GLU A 211 -10.95 -26.77 -16.31
CA GLU A 211 -11.06 -25.42 -16.85
C GLU A 211 -12.37 -25.23 -17.63
N THR A 212 -13.38 -24.69 -16.95
CA THR A 212 -14.44 -23.91 -17.59
C THR A 212 -14.67 -22.68 -16.73
N GLY A 213 -14.45 -21.51 -17.33
CA GLY A 213 -14.48 -20.22 -16.67
C GLY A 213 -15.82 -19.88 -15.99
N ILE A 214 -15.72 -18.84 -15.16
CA ILE A 214 -16.68 -18.16 -14.27
C ILE A 214 -16.67 -18.62 -12.79
N GLY A 215 -16.14 -17.74 -11.93
CA GLY A 215 -16.01 -17.84 -10.45
C GLY A 215 -14.54 -18.00 -10.06
N LEU A 216 -13.84 -17.06 -9.41
CA LEU A 216 -14.22 -16.15 -8.33
C LEU A 216 -13.65 -14.75 -8.60
N ALA A 217 -14.51 -13.74 -8.59
CA ALA A 217 -14.10 -12.34 -8.56
C ALA A 217 -13.85 -11.95 -7.10
N ASP A 218 -12.64 -12.20 -6.61
CA ASP A 218 -12.09 -11.50 -5.45
C ASP A 218 -10.57 -11.48 -5.61
N GLU A 219 -9.94 -10.39 -5.16
CA GLU A 219 -8.49 -10.16 -5.22
C GLU A 219 -7.91 -9.82 -6.60
N LEU A 220 -8.14 -8.58 -7.07
CA LEU A 220 -7.15 -7.90 -7.93
C LEU A 220 -6.04 -7.34 -7.03
N PRO A 221 -4.85 -7.97 -6.96
CA PRO A 221 -3.76 -7.45 -6.13
C PRO A 221 -3.34 -6.06 -6.64
N TRP A 222 -3.14 -5.14 -5.69
CA TRP A 222 -2.66 -3.76 -5.85
C TRP A 222 -1.44 -3.61 -6.79
N TYR A 223 -0.67 -4.69 -6.98
CA TYR A 223 0.42 -4.77 -7.95
C TYR A 223 -0.03 -4.57 -9.42
N LEU A 224 -1.26 -4.94 -9.77
CA LEU A 224 -1.83 -4.72 -11.10
C LEU A 224 -2.18 -3.25 -11.36
N MET A 225 -2.45 -2.44 -10.32
CA MET A 225 -2.59 -0.99 -10.48
C MET A 225 -1.24 -0.31 -10.78
N LEU A 226 -0.16 -0.78 -10.15
CA LEU A 226 1.20 -0.32 -10.44
C LEU A 226 1.65 -0.75 -11.85
N LEU A 227 1.27 -1.94 -12.30
CA LEU A 227 1.58 -2.44 -13.65
C LEU A 227 0.75 -1.79 -14.76
N ALA A 228 -0.52 -1.45 -14.52
CA ALA A 228 -1.34 -0.74 -15.50
C ALA A 228 -0.77 0.66 -15.83
N ALA A 229 -0.08 1.30 -14.87
CA ALA A 229 0.62 2.57 -15.09
C ALA A 229 2.00 2.42 -15.77
N LEU A 230 2.58 1.20 -15.82
CA LEU A 230 3.93 0.95 -16.33
C LEU A 230 3.99 0.12 -17.63
N LEU A 231 2.95 -0.65 -17.98
CA LEU A 231 2.93 -1.50 -19.19
C LEU A 231 2.26 -0.87 -20.43
N SER A 232 1.65 0.31 -20.32
CA SER A 232 1.03 1.02 -21.45
C SER A 232 1.94 1.43 -22.61
N PRO A 233 3.29 1.56 -22.51
CA PRO A 233 4.10 1.82 -23.70
C PRO A 233 4.37 0.57 -24.56
N LEU A 234 4.21 -0.66 -24.03
CA LEU A 234 4.57 -1.89 -24.78
C LEU A 234 3.46 -2.38 -25.71
N PHE A 235 2.18 -2.16 -25.36
CA PHE A 235 1.04 -2.58 -26.19
C PHE A 235 0.86 -1.68 -27.42
N ILE A 236 1.22 -0.40 -27.33
CA ILE A 236 1.18 0.55 -28.46
C ILE A 236 2.36 0.28 -29.43
N TYR A 237 3.49 -0.24 -28.95
CA TYR A 237 4.64 -0.56 -29.82
C TYR A 237 4.36 -1.76 -30.76
N LEU A 238 3.53 -2.73 -30.34
CA LEU A 238 3.06 -3.81 -31.21
C LEU A 238 1.95 -3.36 -32.18
N SER A 239 1.09 -2.42 -31.78
CA SER A 239 0.06 -1.86 -32.67
C SER A 239 0.67 -0.97 -33.77
N LEU A 240 1.67 -0.15 -33.45
CA LEU A 240 2.35 0.74 -34.42
C LEU A 240 3.30 0.02 -35.40
N ARG A 241 3.68 -1.25 -35.16
CA ARG A 241 4.46 -2.05 -36.13
C ARG A 241 3.61 -2.71 -37.22
N ASN A 242 2.34 -3.03 -36.92
CA ASN A 242 1.46 -3.64 -37.91
C ASN A 242 0.90 -2.64 -38.94
N GLU A 243 0.95 -1.34 -38.64
CA GLU A 243 0.45 -0.29 -39.55
C GLU A 243 1.52 0.28 -40.50
N LYS A 244 2.76 -0.26 -40.46
CA LYS A 244 3.88 0.16 -41.34
C LYS A 244 4.25 -0.87 -42.42
N ILE A 245 3.44 -1.90 -42.61
CA ILE A 245 3.64 -2.96 -43.63
C ILE A 245 2.38 -3.23 -44.49
N GLY A 246 1.41 -2.32 -44.47
CA GLY A 246 0.24 -2.34 -45.36
C GLY A 246 0.33 -1.29 -46.45
#